data_AF-T0ZJ09-F1
#
_entry.id   AF-T0ZJ09-F1
#
_cell.length_a   1.000
_cell.length_b   1.000
_cell.length_c   1.000
_cell.angle_alpha   90.00
_cell.angle_beta   90.00
_cell.angle_gamma   90.00
#
_symmetry.space_group_name_H-M   'P 1'
#
loop_
_entity.id
_entity.type
_entity.pdbx_description
1 polymer ?
#
loop_
_entity_poly.entity_id
_entity_poly.type
_entity_poly.pdbx_seq_one_letter_code
_entity_poly.pdbx_strand_id
1 'polypeptide(L)' 'MNDPTVLFLDEPTTGLDPQARRNFWELVRSVKEQGKTIILTTHYMDEAELL' A
#
# COMPACT_ATOMS: atom_id res chain seq x y z
N MET A 1 4.86 14.75 -15.65
CA MET A 1 3.64 14.03 -15.21
C MET A 1 3.92 12.55 -15.34
N ASN A 2 4.04 11.83 -14.23
CA ASN A 2 4.12 10.37 -14.21
C ASN A 2 2.80 9.85 -13.64
N ASP A 3 2.06 9.10 -14.44
CA ASP A 3 0.84 8.40 -14.03
C ASP A 3 1.00 6.90 -14.32
N PRO A 4 1.80 6.18 -13.51
CA PRO A 4 2.08 4.79 -13.76
C PRO A 4 0.80 3.94 -13.60
N THR A 5 0.64 2.93 -14.44
CA THR A 5 -0.42 1.92 -14.32
C THR A 5 -0.10 0.83 -13.30
N VAL A 6 1.19 0.66 -12.97
CA VAL A 6 1.69 -0.33 -12.02
C VAL A 6 2.63 0.33 -11.02
N LEU A 7 2.40 0.10 -9.74
CA LEU A 7 3.20 0.57 -8.62
C LEU A 7 3.87 -0.63 -7.92
N PHE A 8 5.18 -0.54 -7.71
CA PHE A 8 5.95 -1.51 -6.93
C PHE A 8 6.43 -0.84 -5.64
N LEU A 9 6.10 -1.42 -4.49
CA LEU A 9 6.45 -0.89 -3.17
C LEU A 9 7.17 -1.97 -2.36
N ASP A 10 8.44 -1.75 -2.06
CA ASP A 10 9.21 -2.68 -1.23
C ASP A 10 9.17 -2.21 0.23
N GLU A 11 8.56 -3.00 1.12
CA GLU A 11 8.42 -2.73 2.55
C GLU A 11 7.92 -1.31 2.91
N PRO A 12 6.80 -0.83 2.33
CA PRO A 12 6.42 0.58 2.45
C PRO A 12 5.91 1.00 3.83
N THR A 13 5.66 0.05 4.73
CA THR A 13 5.14 0.30 6.08
C THR A 13 6.17 0.11 7.19
N THR A 14 7.41 -0.25 6.85
CA THR A 14 8.48 -0.46 7.83
C THR A 14 8.77 0.84 8.61
N GLY A 15 8.71 0.76 9.94
CA GLY A 15 8.96 1.91 10.82
C GLY A 15 7.79 2.88 10.97
N LEU A 16 6.63 2.62 10.36
CA LEU A 16 5.43 3.43 10.57
C LEU A 16 4.77 3.10 11.92
N ASP A 17 4.34 4.15 12.61
CA ASP A 17 3.43 4.00 13.75
C ASP A 17 2.06 3.43 13.29
N PRO A 18 1.25 2.88 14.21
CA PRO A 18 -0.03 2.27 13.84
C PRO A 18 -1.00 3.19 13.08
N GLN A 19 -0.98 4.51 13.33
CA GLN A 19 -1.85 5.46 12.63
C GLN A 19 -1.34 5.72 11.21
N ALA A 20 -0.05 5.96 11.04
CA ALA A 20 0.54 6.18 9.72
C ALA A 20 0.33 4.96 8.80
N ARG A 21 0.36 3.76 9.36
CA ARG A 21 0.09 2.51 8.63
C ARG A 21 -1.35 2.40 8.15
N ARG A 22 -2.34 2.77 8.97
CA ARG A 22 -3.75 2.83 8.55
C ARG A 22 -3.93 3.80 7.39
N ASN A 23 -3.34 4.99 7.50
CA ASN A 23 -3.38 6.01 6.45
C ASN A 23 -2.72 5.50 5.16
N PHE A 24 -1.63 4.74 5.26
CA PHE A 24 -0.98 4.12 4.10
C PHE A 24 -1.94 3.15 3.38
N TRP A 25 -2.65 2.29 4.11
CA TRP A 25 -3.61 1.37 3.51
C TRP A 25 -4.81 2.07 2.87
N GLU A 26 -5.31 3.15 3.47
CA GLU A 26 -6.35 4.00 2.86
C GLU A 26 -5.86 4.61 1.53
N LEU A 27 -4.61 5.08 1.49
CA LEU A 27 -3.99 5.59 0.27
C LEU A 27 -3.89 4.50 -0.80
N VAL A 28 -3.35 3.32 -0.45
CA VAL A 28 -3.24 2.17 -1.36
C VAL A 28 -4.61 1.80 -1.93
N ARG A 29 -5.66 1.81 -1.10
CA ARG A 29 -7.04 1.57 -1.55
C ARG A 29 -7.51 2.62 -2.55
N SER A 30 -7.29 3.90 -2.27
CA SER A 30 -7.69 4.98 -3.17
C SER A 30 -6.98 4.91 -4.53
N VAL A 31 -5.72 4.47 -4.54
CA VAL A 31 -4.93 4.31 -5.77
C VAL A 31 -5.39 3.09 -6.57
N LYS A 32 -5.73 2.00 -5.89
CA LYS A 32 -6.35 0.82 -6.51
C LYS A 32 -7.71 1.17 -7.15
N GLU A 33 -8.53 1.98 -6.49
CA GLU A 33 -9.84 2.44 -7.00
C GLU A 33 -9.70 3.31 -8.28
N GLN A 34 -8.55 3.95 -8.48
CA GLN A 34 -8.21 4.64 -9.73
C GLN A 34 -7.81 3.70 -10.87
N GLY A 35 -7.96 2.38 -10.70
CA GLY A 35 -7.64 1.37 -11.71
C GLY A 35 -6.15 1.04 -11.81
N LYS A 36 -5.36 1.39 -10.80
CA LYS A 36 -3.92 1.08 -10.76
C LYS A 36 -3.68 -0.30 -10.19
N THR A 37 -2.66 -0.98 -10.70
CA THR A 37 -2.16 -2.24 -10.14
C THR A 37 -1.06 -1.93 -9.14
N ILE A 38 -1.13 -2.52 -7.95
CA ILE A 38 -0.16 -2.31 -6.88
C ILE A 38 0.42 -3.67 -6.50
N ILE A 39 1.74 -3.76 -6.51
CA ILE A 39 2.51 -4.91 -6.02
C ILE A 39 3.32 -4.38 -4.85
N LEU A 40 3.14 -4.96 -3.67
CA LEU A 40 3.89 -4.57 -2.48
C LEU A 40 4.43 -5.78 -1.74
N THR A 41 5.55 -5.59 -1.06
CA THR A 41 6.10 -6.55 -0.08
C THR A 41 5.92 -5.97 1.32
N THR A 42 5.64 -6.83 2.30
CA THR A 42 5.52 -6.42 3.70
C THR A 42 5.94 -7.56 4.60
N HIS A 43 6.58 -7.23 5.73
CA HIS A 43 6.82 -8.19 6.81
C HIS A 43 5.61 -8.35 7.75
N TYR A 44 4.61 -7.48 7.62
CA TYR A 44 3.38 -7.48 8.41
C TYR A 44 2.28 -8.22 7.65
N MET A 45 2.39 -9.55 7.57
CA MET A 45 1.40 -10.41 6.90
C MET A 45 0.06 -10.48 7.64
N ASP A 46 0.04 -10.20 8.95
CA ASP A 46 -1.19 -10.17 9.77
C ASP A 46 -2.22 -9.14 9.25
N GLU A 47 -1.78 -8.10 8.53
CA GLU A 47 -2.66 -7.09 7.93
C GLU A 47 -3.10 -7.44 6.50
N ALA A 48 -2.39 -8.34 5.83
CA ALA A 48 -2.72 -8.77 4.48
C ALA A 48 -3.98 -9.66 4.43
N GLU A 49 -4.35 -10.28 5.56
CA GLU A 49 -5.56 -11.11 5.67
C GLU A 49 -6.88 -10.30 5.76
N LEU A 50 -6.81 -8.98 5.93
CA LEU A 50 -7.98 -8.09 6.08
C LEU A 50 -8.47 -7.43 4.77
N LEU A 51 -7.79 -7.69 3.64
CA LEU A 51 -8.05 -7.12 2.32
C LEU A 51 -8.72 -8.10 1.35
#